data_AF-A0A1F5L8D9-F1
#
_entry.id   AF-A0A1F5L8D9-F1
#
_cell.length_a   1.000
_cell.length_b   1.000
_cell.length_c   1.000
_cell.angle_alpha   90.00
_cell.angle_beta   90.00
_cell.angle_gamma   90.00
#
_symmetry.space_group_name_H-M   'P 1'
#
loop_
_entity.id
_entity.type
_entity.pdbx_description
1 polymer ?
#
loop_
_entity_poly.entity_id
_entity_poly.type
_entity_poly.pdbx_seq_one_letter_code
_entity_poly.pdbx_strand_id
1 'polypeptide(L)'
;MSFNTNWQDNPSTDDERPAKARRIARACLQEYLERSPTLILAICSVGTRFWDTGDQSDNSIGGHPRFHDLTKLLDKAVSRLLLRPTPADVTLDSICVLLLYAQWMPCSREDEEDENSDRHSTHDTRKAKSRYNEISAWAILGLAERYSVLLGLEQSATSLFKDPNKRPSAEDANRLRVWYNLLTCNFNLMLTSGLPVSIDPAPSVQVARNFVSSDLMQSPADLRVRGLVELVGIVHFAMSSCGDISGRQLQPSCLERLNIDLDDWQKSWFARLSAFIRRPVMAVINTFQRKRIPTITICHSPRRGGIDFH
;
A
#
# COMPACT_ATOMS: atom_id res chain seq x y z
N MET A 1 -40.89 0.11 -22.81
CA MET A 1 -41.45 1.44 -22.51
C MET A 1 -40.34 2.46 -22.68
N SER A 2 -40.52 3.36 -23.65
CA SER A 2 -39.50 4.27 -24.19
C SER A 2 -39.23 5.43 -23.24
N PHE A 3 -37.96 5.66 -22.87
CA PHE A 3 -37.57 6.90 -22.21
C PHE A 3 -37.30 7.97 -23.27
N ASN A 4 -38.24 8.89 -23.36
CA ASN A 4 -38.21 10.03 -24.28
C ASN A 4 -37.20 11.06 -23.75
N THR A 5 -36.11 11.27 -24.47
CA THR A 5 -35.13 12.33 -24.23
C THR A 5 -35.66 13.65 -24.78
N ASN A 6 -36.25 14.48 -23.92
CA ASN A 6 -36.53 15.87 -24.26
C ASN A 6 -35.45 16.75 -23.59
N TRP A 7 -34.37 16.99 -24.34
CA TRP A 7 -33.38 18.03 -24.05
C TRP A 7 -33.98 19.37 -24.45
N GLN A 8 -34.50 20.11 -23.47
CA GLN A 8 -34.68 21.54 -23.60
C GLN A 8 -33.50 22.23 -22.93
N ASP A 9 -32.63 22.79 -23.76
CA ASP A 9 -31.52 23.67 -23.39
C ASP A 9 -32.07 24.93 -22.71
N ASN A 10 -32.04 24.94 -21.38
CA ASN A 10 -32.09 26.17 -20.59
C ASN A 10 -30.65 26.55 -20.23
N PRO A 11 -30.23 27.81 -20.46
CA PRO A 11 -28.91 28.29 -20.05
C PRO A 11 -28.92 28.50 -18.53
N SER A 12 -28.82 27.42 -17.77
CA SER A 12 -28.65 27.42 -16.32
C SER A 12 -27.18 27.58 -16.00
N THR A 13 -26.90 28.72 -15.37
CA THR A 13 -25.68 29.18 -14.71
C THR A 13 -24.63 28.11 -14.37
N ASP A 14 -23.39 28.36 -14.77
CA ASP A 14 -22.18 27.57 -14.45
C ASP A 14 -21.98 27.30 -12.92
N ASP A 15 -22.73 27.99 -12.05
CA ASP A 15 -22.71 27.86 -10.60
C ASP A 15 -23.55 26.67 -10.04
N GLU A 16 -24.50 26.11 -10.81
CA GLU A 16 -25.34 24.99 -10.36
C GLU A 16 -24.65 23.63 -10.49
N ARG A 17 -23.76 23.48 -11.48
CA ARG A 17 -22.97 22.25 -11.70
C ARG A 17 -22.12 21.86 -10.48
N PRO A 18 -21.35 22.76 -9.83
CA PRO A 18 -20.58 22.41 -8.64
C PRO A 18 -21.48 22.09 -7.43
N ALA A 19 -22.64 22.75 -7.29
CA ALA A 19 -23.59 22.47 -6.21
C ALA A 19 -24.24 21.08 -6.35
N LYS A 20 -24.64 20.71 -7.57
CA LYS A 20 -25.16 19.38 -7.90
C LYS A 20 -24.11 18.28 -7.71
N ALA A 21 -22.88 18.52 -8.15
CA ALA A 21 -21.76 17.60 -7.94
C ALA A 21 -21.45 17.38 -6.45
N ARG A 22 -21.48 18.44 -5.62
CA ARG A 22 -21.30 18.35 -4.17
C ARG A 22 -22.42 17.54 -3.48
N ARG A 23 -23.67 17.70 -3.92
CA ARG A 23 -24.80 16.91 -3.38
C ARG A 23 -24.68 15.43 -3.72
N ILE A 24 -24.33 15.11 -4.97
CA ILE A 24 -24.10 13.72 -5.41
C ILE A 24 -22.92 13.10 -4.63
N ALA A 25 -21.81 13.83 -4.49
CA ALA A 25 -20.65 13.37 -3.72
C ALA A 25 -20.99 13.09 -2.25
N ARG A 26 -21.82 13.94 -1.62
CA ARG A 26 -22.30 13.72 -0.25
C ARG A 26 -23.20 12.49 -0.13
N ALA A 27 -24.13 12.30 -1.06
CA ALA A 27 -25.01 11.13 -1.06
C ALA A 27 -24.21 9.82 -1.26
N CYS A 28 -23.26 9.80 -2.19
CA CYS A 28 -22.35 8.67 -2.36
C CYS A 28 -21.50 8.43 -1.11
N LEU A 29 -20.94 9.49 -0.50
CA LEU A 29 -20.16 9.35 0.73
C LEU A 29 -21.00 8.76 1.87
N GLN A 30 -22.26 9.17 2.00
CA GLN A 30 -23.18 8.65 3.01
C GLN A 30 -23.45 7.15 2.82
N GLU A 31 -23.71 6.73 1.58
CA GLU A 31 -23.89 5.30 1.23
C GLU A 31 -22.62 4.48 1.55
N TYR A 32 -21.44 5.02 1.26
CA TYR A 32 -20.16 4.39 1.60
C TYR A 32 -19.88 4.34 3.11
N LEU A 33 -20.28 5.38 3.86
CA LEU A 33 -20.18 5.40 5.32
C LEU A 33 -21.05 4.32 5.97
N GLU A 34 -22.21 4.03 5.40
CA GLU A 34 -23.12 2.98 5.87
C GLU A 34 -22.59 1.58 5.53
N ARG A 35 -21.96 1.42 4.36
CA ARG A 35 -21.44 0.12 3.90
C ARG A 35 -20.09 -0.24 4.51
N SER A 36 -19.20 0.74 4.68
CA SER A 36 -17.80 0.50 5.03
C SER A 36 -17.21 1.58 5.95
N PRO A 37 -17.75 1.74 7.17
CA PRO A 37 -17.35 2.82 8.06
C PRO A 37 -15.86 2.75 8.45
N THR A 38 -15.32 1.54 8.61
CA THR A 38 -13.91 1.35 8.97
C THR A 38 -12.95 1.72 7.84
N LEU A 39 -13.32 1.46 6.58
CA LEU A 39 -12.51 1.87 5.43
C LEU A 39 -12.46 3.38 5.30
N ILE A 40 -13.61 4.05 5.45
CA ILE A 40 -13.65 5.51 5.44
C ILE A 40 -12.83 6.08 6.60
N LEU A 41 -12.96 5.52 7.80
CA LEU A 41 -12.13 5.91 8.94
C LEU A 41 -10.63 5.77 8.62
N ALA A 42 -10.20 4.65 8.04
CA ALA A 42 -8.79 4.45 7.65
C ALA A 42 -8.32 5.50 6.63
N ILE A 43 -9.12 5.77 5.60
CA ILE A 43 -8.81 6.80 4.59
C ILE A 43 -8.71 8.19 5.24
N CYS A 44 -9.64 8.54 6.12
CA CYS A 44 -9.63 9.82 6.84
C CYS A 44 -8.41 9.94 7.76
N SER A 45 -8.03 8.87 8.48
CA SER A 45 -6.84 8.86 9.34
C SER A 45 -5.56 9.08 8.53
N VAL A 46 -5.44 8.49 7.34
CA VAL A 46 -4.30 8.76 6.45
C VAL A 46 -4.34 10.19 5.92
N GLY A 47 -5.50 10.65 5.40
CA GLY A 47 -5.62 11.98 4.81
C GLY A 47 -5.35 13.11 5.81
N THR A 48 -5.80 12.96 7.06
CA THR A 48 -5.61 13.95 8.13
C THR A 48 -4.15 14.13 8.54
N ARG A 49 -3.29 13.13 8.30
CA ARG A 49 -1.84 13.25 8.50
C ARG A 49 -1.18 14.24 7.53
N PHE A 50 -1.70 14.32 6.31
CA PHE A 50 -1.19 15.18 5.23
C PHE A 50 -2.00 16.46 5.08
N TRP A 51 -2.84 16.77 6.07
CA TRP A 51 -3.63 17.98 6.04
C TRP A 51 -2.72 19.19 6.25
N ASP A 52 -2.59 20.01 5.21
CA ASP A 52 -1.85 21.27 5.30
C ASP A 52 -2.75 22.33 5.91
N THR A 53 -2.40 22.81 7.11
CA THR A 53 -3.12 23.89 7.80
C THR A 53 -2.73 25.29 7.29
N GLY A 54 -1.81 25.41 6.32
CA GLY A 54 -1.49 26.68 5.67
C GLY A 54 -0.65 27.66 6.50
N ASP A 55 -0.34 27.33 7.76
CA ASP A 55 0.57 28.12 8.60
C ASP A 55 2.02 27.75 8.25
N GLN A 56 2.67 28.58 7.44
CA GLN A 56 4.07 28.44 7.02
C GLN A 56 5.08 28.92 8.07
N SER A 57 4.65 29.25 9.30
CA SER A 57 5.49 29.93 10.29
C SER A 57 6.23 29.03 11.26
N ASP A 58 5.96 27.72 11.30
CA ASP A 58 6.74 26.80 12.15
C ASP A 58 6.95 25.46 11.47
N ASN A 59 8.19 24.94 11.56
CA ASN A 59 8.62 23.63 11.04
C ASN A 59 7.89 22.41 11.67
N SER A 60 6.79 22.62 12.40
CA SER A 60 5.89 21.56 12.79
C SER A 60 4.96 21.22 11.63
N ILE A 61 5.09 20.02 11.07
CA ILE A 61 4.09 19.42 10.18
C ILE A 61 2.79 19.31 11.01
N GLY A 62 1.97 20.35 10.98
CA GLY A 62 0.73 20.45 11.74
C GLY A 62 -0.34 19.59 11.09
N GLY A 63 -0.37 18.29 11.41
CA GLY A 63 -1.47 17.42 11.01
C GLY A 63 -2.81 17.93 11.55
N HIS A 64 -3.92 17.43 10.99
CA HIS A 64 -5.25 17.86 11.39
C HIS A 64 -5.47 17.72 12.92
N PRO A 65 -6.14 18.67 13.60
CA PRO A 65 -6.32 18.64 15.06
C PRO A 65 -6.94 17.35 15.63
N ARG A 66 -7.78 16.69 14.84
CA ARG A 66 -8.44 15.41 15.20
C ARG A 66 -7.69 14.15 14.77
N PHE A 67 -6.45 14.27 14.28
CA PHE A 67 -5.66 13.14 13.79
C PHE A 67 -5.53 12.03 14.85
N HIS A 68 -5.25 12.40 16.10
CA HIS A 68 -5.11 11.44 17.19
C HIS A 68 -6.44 10.78 17.59
N ASP A 69 -7.55 11.52 17.58
CA ASP A 69 -8.88 10.95 17.86
C ASP A 69 -9.27 9.91 16.81
N LEU A 70 -9.05 10.23 15.53
CA LEU A 70 -9.30 9.30 14.42
C LEU A 70 -8.37 8.09 14.49
N THR A 71 -7.12 8.30 14.89
CA THR A 71 -6.14 7.22 15.14
C THR A 71 -6.63 6.28 16.23
N LYS A 72 -7.10 6.79 17.38
CA LYS A 72 -7.63 5.95 18.47
C LYS A 72 -8.84 5.13 18.03
N LEU A 73 -9.74 5.72 17.24
CA LEU A 73 -10.88 5.00 16.68
C LEU A 73 -10.43 3.90 15.70
N LEU A 74 -9.44 4.20 14.86
CA LEU A 74 -8.89 3.24 13.91
C LEU A 74 -8.21 2.06 14.63
N ASP A 75 -7.42 2.35 15.66
CA ASP A 75 -6.75 1.33 16.49
C ASP A 75 -7.78 0.40 17.15
N LYS A 76 -8.87 0.96 17.68
CA LYS A 76 -9.96 0.16 18.24
C LYS A 76 -10.61 -0.75 17.19
N ALA A 77 -10.84 -0.23 15.99
CA ALA A 77 -11.44 -0.99 14.90
C ALA A 77 -10.51 -2.12 14.39
N VAL A 78 -9.21 -1.85 14.25
CA VAL A 78 -8.19 -2.84 13.86
C VAL A 78 -7.96 -3.86 14.97
N SER A 79 -7.92 -3.44 16.23
CA SER A 79 -7.82 -4.35 17.38
C SER A 79 -8.98 -5.33 17.43
N ARG A 80 -10.19 -4.91 17.10
CA ARG A 80 -11.34 -5.82 16.97
C ARG A 80 -11.12 -6.86 15.86
N LEU A 81 -10.61 -6.45 14.69
CA LEU A 81 -10.28 -7.38 13.59
C LEU A 81 -9.23 -8.41 13.99
N LEU A 82 -8.29 -8.04 14.87
CA LEU A 82 -7.24 -8.94 15.35
C LEU A 82 -7.71 -9.88 16.46
N LEU A 83 -8.45 -9.35 17.44
CA LEU A 83 -8.76 -10.05 18.68
C LEU A 83 -10.09 -10.81 18.64
N ARG A 84 -11.05 -10.35 17.82
CA ARG A 84 -12.40 -10.92 17.74
C ARG A 84 -12.94 -10.85 16.30
N PRO A 85 -12.26 -11.47 15.32
CA PRO A 85 -12.77 -11.51 13.94
C PRO A 85 -14.06 -12.34 13.87
N THR A 86 -14.98 -11.90 13.03
CA THR A 86 -16.20 -12.64 12.65
C THR A 86 -16.19 -12.96 11.17
N PRO A 87 -16.97 -13.94 10.67
CA PRO A 87 -17.05 -14.22 9.24
C PRO A 87 -17.48 -13.00 8.40
N ALA A 88 -18.30 -12.11 8.96
CA ALA A 88 -18.73 -10.88 8.31
C ALA A 88 -17.59 -9.87 8.09
N ASP A 89 -16.47 -10.02 8.80
CA ASP A 89 -15.29 -9.17 8.66
C ASP A 89 -14.41 -9.55 7.47
N VAL A 90 -14.62 -10.73 6.88
CA VAL A 90 -13.84 -11.21 5.73
C VAL A 90 -14.38 -10.57 4.46
N THR A 91 -13.98 -9.32 4.24
CA THR A 91 -14.40 -8.51 3.09
C THR A 91 -13.19 -7.86 2.42
N LEU A 92 -13.36 -7.43 1.16
CA LEU A 92 -12.33 -6.69 0.44
C LEU A 92 -11.96 -5.39 1.16
N ASP A 93 -12.95 -4.73 1.77
CA ASP A 93 -12.75 -3.49 2.52
C ASP A 93 -11.92 -3.69 3.77
N SER A 94 -12.12 -4.80 4.50
CA SER A 94 -11.26 -5.14 5.63
C SER A 94 -9.81 -5.35 5.22
N ILE A 95 -9.56 -5.97 4.07
CA ILE A 95 -8.20 -6.10 3.51
C ILE A 95 -7.62 -4.71 3.20
N CYS A 96 -8.40 -3.83 2.57
CA CYS A 96 -7.98 -2.45 2.31
C CYS A 96 -7.66 -1.68 3.60
N VAL A 97 -8.45 -1.83 4.66
CA VAL A 97 -8.19 -1.24 5.98
C VAL A 97 -6.86 -1.73 6.53
N LEU A 98 -6.62 -3.05 6.51
CA LEU A 98 -5.37 -3.64 7.02
C LEU A 98 -4.15 -3.19 6.21
N LEU A 99 -4.28 -3.10 4.87
CA LEU A 99 -3.22 -2.58 4.00
C LEU A 99 -2.90 -1.11 4.32
N LEU A 100 -3.93 -0.26 4.43
CA LEU A 100 -3.76 1.15 4.80
C LEU A 100 -3.11 1.27 6.17
N TYR A 101 -3.55 0.49 7.14
CA TYR A 101 -2.98 0.50 8.49
C TYR A 101 -1.51 0.06 8.52
N ALA A 102 -1.14 -1.00 7.79
CA ALA A 102 0.24 -1.46 7.72
C ALA A 102 1.17 -0.47 7.00
N GLN A 103 0.71 0.11 5.89
CA GLN A 103 1.49 1.08 5.11
C GLN A 103 1.62 2.45 5.81
N TRP A 104 0.60 2.81 6.60
CA TRP A 104 0.48 4.12 7.22
C TRP A 104 0.27 4.02 8.73
N MET A 105 1.03 3.16 9.40
CA MET A 105 0.95 3.02 10.86
C MET A 105 0.96 4.40 11.53
N PRO A 106 -0.10 4.75 12.30
CA PRO A 106 -0.22 6.10 12.82
C PRO A 106 0.89 6.43 13.81
N CYS A 107 1.17 7.72 14.05
CA CYS A 107 2.18 8.14 15.01
C CYS A 107 1.61 8.25 16.44
N SER A 108 2.42 7.93 17.45
CA SER A 108 2.12 8.20 18.86
C SER A 108 2.43 9.65 19.20
N ARG A 109 1.73 10.15 20.21
CA ARG A 109 2.11 11.37 20.91
C ARG A 109 3.02 10.98 22.08
N GLU A 110 4.15 11.67 22.26
CA GLU A 110 5.13 11.39 23.33
C GLU A 110 4.49 11.41 24.73
N ASP A 111 3.40 12.16 24.92
CA ASP A 111 2.67 12.29 26.19
C ASP A 111 1.93 11.00 26.65
N GLU A 112 1.82 9.93 25.84
CA GLU A 112 1.07 8.69 26.20
C GLU A 112 1.95 7.56 26.77
N GLU A 113 3.28 7.64 26.67
CA GLU A 113 4.21 6.61 27.20
C GLU A 113 4.75 6.96 28.61
N ASP A 114 4.54 8.19 29.08
CA ASP A 114 5.24 8.80 30.21
C ASP A 114 4.30 9.31 31.33
N GLU A 115 3.27 8.55 31.70
CA GLU A 115 2.42 8.88 32.89
C GLU A 115 3.18 8.80 34.24
N ASN A 116 4.48 8.50 34.24
CA ASN A 116 5.32 8.38 35.44
C ASN A 116 6.59 9.26 35.44
N SER A 117 6.80 10.15 34.47
CA SER A 117 7.97 11.03 34.47
C SER A 117 7.58 12.43 34.97
N ASP A 118 7.69 12.62 36.30
CA ASP A 118 7.81 13.94 36.93
C ASP A 118 9.06 14.65 36.38
N ARG A 119 8.96 15.29 35.22
CA ARG A 119 10.01 16.16 34.71
C ARG A 119 9.42 17.43 34.08
N HIS A 120 9.55 18.50 34.85
CA HIS A 120 9.70 19.85 34.32
C HIS A 120 10.75 19.87 33.20
N SER A 121 10.31 20.03 31.95
CA SER A 121 11.17 20.54 30.89
C SER A 121 10.44 21.56 30.05
N THR A 122 10.94 22.78 30.17
CA THR A 122 10.72 23.95 29.33
C THR A 122 10.83 23.65 27.84
N HIS A 123 9.80 24.03 27.09
CA HIS A 123 9.86 24.40 25.67
C HIS A 123 10.43 23.36 24.69
N ASP A 124 10.08 22.08 24.83
CA ASP A 124 10.45 21.07 23.84
C ASP A 124 9.30 20.80 22.86
N THR A 125 9.61 20.94 21.57
CA THR A 125 8.72 20.64 20.45
C THR A 125 8.23 19.20 20.54
N ARG A 126 6.97 18.99 20.95
CA ARG A 126 6.28 17.68 20.95
C ARG A 126 6.42 17.02 19.58
N LYS A 127 7.28 16.02 19.45
CA LYS A 127 7.52 15.36 18.16
C LYS A 127 6.68 14.09 18.10
N ALA A 128 5.92 13.94 17.03
CA ALA A 128 5.17 12.71 16.79
C ALA A 128 6.15 11.55 16.52
N LYS A 129 6.12 10.50 17.34
CA LYS A 129 6.94 9.30 17.17
C LYS A 129 6.23 8.30 16.28
N SER A 130 6.90 7.80 15.25
CA SER A 130 6.34 6.76 14.39
C SER A 130 6.09 5.47 15.18
N ARG A 131 4.88 4.91 15.11
CA ARG A 131 4.58 3.57 15.68
C ARG A 131 4.95 2.43 14.74
N TYR A 132 5.41 2.76 13.53
CA TYR A 132 5.81 1.75 12.56
C TYR A 132 6.91 0.88 13.14
N ASN A 133 6.65 -0.42 13.17
CA ASN A 133 7.66 -1.44 13.36
C ASN A 133 7.35 -2.63 12.44
N GLU A 134 8.38 -3.33 12.03
CA GLU A 134 8.30 -4.36 11.00
C GLU A 134 7.47 -5.57 11.45
N ILE A 135 7.51 -5.90 12.75
CA ILE A 135 6.76 -7.03 13.33
C ILE A 135 5.25 -6.76 13.31
N SER A 136 4.82 -5.57 13.72
CA SER A 136 3.42 -5.18 13.66
C SER A 136 2.93 -5.08 12.21
N ALA A 137 3.73 -4.54 11.30
CA ALA A 137 3.38 -4.53 9.87
C ALA A 137 3.22 -5.95 9.33
N TRP A 138 4.13 -6.85 9.67
CA TRP A 138 4.08 -8.26 9.27
C TRP A 138 2.84 -8.98 9.82
N ALA A 139 2.50 -8.76 11.09
CA ALA A 139 1.31 -9.34 11.69
C ALA A 139 0.00 -8.87 11.01
N ILE A 140 -0.09 -7.57 10.70
CA ILE A 140 -1.25 -6.99 10.02
C ILE A 140 -1.37 -7.51 8.58
N LEU A 141 -0.25 -7.55 7.84
CA LEU A 141 -0.22 -8.09 6.48
C LEU A 141 -0.56 -9.59 6.45
N GLY A 142 -0.09 -10.37 7.43
CA GLY A 142 -0.45 -11.78 7.56
C GLY A 142 -1.94 -12.00 7.83
N LEU A 143 -2.62 -11.08 8.53
CA LEU A 143 -4.09 -11.12 8.64
C LEU A 143 -4.77 -10.80 7.31
N ALA A 144 -4.29 -9.77 6.60
CA ALA A 144 -4.82 -9.38 5.30
C ALA A 144 -4.69 -10.51 4.27
N GLU A 145 -3.57 -11.23 4.30
CA GLU A 145 -3.34 -12.43 3.50
C GLU A 145 -4.34 -13.54 3.80
N ARG A 146 -4.54 -13.89 5.07
CA ARG A 146 -5.53 -14.92 5.45
C ARG A 146 -6.93 -14.56 4.93
N TYR A 147 -7.33 -13.29 5.00
CA TYR A 147 -8.60 -12.83 4.43
C TYR A 147 -8.60 -12.93 2.90
N SER A 148 -7.48 -12.64 2.24
CA SER A 148 -7.35 -12.76 0.79
C SER A 148 -7.53 -14.21 0.30
N VAL A 149 -7.00 -15.18 1.06
CA VAL A 149 -7.15 -16.62 0.80
C VAL A 149 -8.61 -17.04 0.93
N LEU A 150 -9.29 -16.63 2.01
CA LEU A 150 -10.71 -16.91 2.22
C LEU A 150 -11.60 -16.31 1.12
N LEU A 151 -11.22 -15.16 0.56
CA LEU A 151 -11.91 -14.52 -0.56
C LEU A 151 -11.48 -15.03 -1.95
N GLY A 152 -10.52 -15.96 -2.01
CA GLY A 152 -9.98 -16.50 -3.26
C GLY A 152 -9.39 -15.42 -4.18
N LEU A 153 -8.74 -14.38 -3.63
CA LEU A 153 -8.29 -13.23 -4.42
C LEU A 153 -7.21 -13.60 -5.43
N GLU A 154 -6.26 -14.45 -5.07
CA GLU A 154 -5.22 -14.94 -5.98
C GLU A 154 -5.82 -15.74 -7.14
N GLN A 155 -6.74 -16.67 -6.84
CA GLN A 155 -7.40 -17.49 -7.86
C GLN A 155 -8.24 -16.61 -8.79
N SER A 156 -8.91 -15.61 -8.24
CA SER A 156 -9.65 -14.61 -9.02
C SER A 156 -8.72 -13.82 -9.94
N ALA A 157 -7.58 -13.35 -9.41
CA ALA A 157 -6.58 -12.59 -10.16
C ALA A 157 -5.94 -13.38 -11.30
N THR A 158 -5.57 -14.63 -11.03
CA THR A 158 -4.87 -15.50 -11.99
C THR A 158 -5.79 -16.11 -13.03
N SER A 159 -7.07 -16.32 -12.72
CA SER A 159 -8.06 -16.84 -13.68
C SER A 159 -8.60 -15.76 -14.62
N LEU A 160 -8.53 -14.48 -14.23
CA LEU A 160 -9.11 -13.37 -14.98
C LEU A 160 -8.64 -13.28 -16.45
N PHE A 161 -7.39 -13.67 -16.71
CA PHE A 161 -6.77 -13.59 -18.03
C PHE A 161 -6.58 -14.96 -18.71
N LYS A 162 -7.18 -16.03 -18.18
CA LYS A 162 -7.09 -17.37 -18.79
C LYS A 162 -8.08 -17.57 -19.94
N ASP A 163 -9.27 -16.98 -19.85
CA ASP A 163 -10.29 -17.02 -20.89
C ASP A 163 -10.22 -15.75 -21.75
N PRO A 164 -9.81 -15.83 -23.03
CA PRO A 164 -9.74 -14.66 -23.91
C PRO A 164 -11.11 -14.03 -24.21
N ASN A 165 -12.22 -14.74 -23.96
CA ASN A 165 -13.57 -14.24 -24.21
C ASN A 165 -14.19 -13.55 -23.00
N LYS A 166 -13.64 -13.79 -21.80
CA LYS A 166 -14.15 -13.17 -20.56
C LYS A 166 -13.61 -11.75 -20.44
N ARG A 167 -14.50 -10.77 -20.52
CA ARG A 167 -14.16 -9.36 -20.25
C ARG A 167 -14.14 -9.12 -18.73
N PRO A 168 -13.05 -8.57 -18.16
CA PRO A 168 -13.01 -8.19 -16.75
C PRO A 168 -14.11 -7.20 -16.39
N SER A 169 -14.75 -7.38 -15.24
CA SER A 169 -15.65 -6.38 -14.65
C SER A 169 -14.88 -5.34 -13.83
N ALA A 170 -15.55 -4.26 -13.43
CA ALA A 170 -14.96 -3.27 -12.52
C ALA A 170 -14.65 -3.88 -11.13
N GLU A 171 -15.44 -4.85 -10.67
CA GLU A 171 -15.17 -5.56 -9.43
C GLU A 171 -13.91 -6.43 -9.55
N ASP A 172 -13.75 -7.16 -10.65
CA ASP A 172 -12.55 -7.97 -10.92
C ASP A 172 -11.29 -7.08 -10.90
N ALA A 173 -11.36 -5.90 -11.52
CA ALA A 173 -10.28 -4.92 -11.51
C ALA A 173 -9.92 -4.48 -10.08
N ASN A 174 -10.91 -4.21 -9.24
CA ASN A 174 -10.68 -3.79 -7.86
C ASN A 174 -10.08 -4.92 -7.00
N ARG A 175 -10.59 -6.15 -7.13
CA ARG A 175 -10.02 -7.33 -6.45
C ARG A 175 -8.57 -7.55 -6.85
N LEU A 176 -8.26 -7.41 -8.14
CA LEU A 176 -6.91 -7.54 -8.67
C LEU A 176 -5.96 -6.45 -8.13
N ARG A 177 -6.40 -5.19 -8.08
CA ARG A 177 -5.63 -4.08 -7.49
C ARG A 177 -5.29 -4.33 -6.03
N VAL A 178 -6.27 -4.78 -5.24
CA VAL A 178 -6.07 -5.09 -3.82
C VAL A 178 -5.11 -6.27 -3.65
N TRP A 179 -5.28 -7.33 -4.44
CA TRP A 179 -4.37 -8.47 -4.45
C TRP A 179 -2.92 -8.08 -4.76
N TYR A 180 -2.69 -7.30 -5.83
CA TYR A 180 -1.35 -6.86 -6.18
C TYR A 180 -0.76 -5.87 -5.17
N ASN A 181 -1.56 -5.01 -4.56
CA ASN A 181 -1.09 -4.15 -3.47
C ASN A 181 -0.64 -5.00 -2.26
N LEU A 182 -1.41 -6.02 -1.87
CA LEU A 182 -1.04 -6.95 -0.81
C LEU A 182 0.25 -7.71 -1.13
N LEU A 183 0.34 -8.29 -2.34
CA LEU A 183 1.51 -9.02 -2.81
C LEU A 183 2.77 -8.15 -2.71
N THR A 184 2.71 -6.93 -3.24
CA THR A 184 3.85 -6.01 -3.27
C THR A 184 4.23 -5.50 -1.87
N CYS A 185 3.26 -5.31 -0.97
CA CYS A 185 3.54 -4.95 0.42
C CYS A 185 4.25 -6.07 1.18
N ASN A 186 3.76 -7.30 1.04
CA ASN A 186 4.35 -8.46 1.70
C ASN A 186 5.81 -8.67 1.26
N PHE A 187 6.03 -8.62 -0.05
CA PHE A 187 7.38 -8.77 -0.61
C PHE A 187 8.32 -7.62 -0.22
N ASN A 188 7.83 -6.37 -0.23
CA ASN A 188 8.63 -5.22 0.21
C ASN A 188 9.02 -5.35 1.68
N LEU A 189 8.08 -5.72 2.55
CA LEU A 189 8.38 -5.92 3.96
C LEU A 189 9.43 -7.02 4.16
N MET A 190 9.30 -8.15 3.46
CA MET A 190 10.30 -9.21 3.49
C MET A 190 11.69 -8.71 3.09
N LEU A 191 11.79 -7.93 2.02
CA LEU A 191 13.07 -7.36 1.57
C LEU A 191 13.67 -6.34 2.56
N THR A 192 12.84 -5.53 3.23
CA THR A 192 13.35 -4.49 4.14
C THR A 192 13.67 -5.02 5.54
N SER A 193 12.89 -6.00 6.03
CA SER A 193 12.98 -6.52 7.40
C SER A 193 13.67 -7.89 7.51
N GLY A 194 13.82 -8.60 6.40
CA GLY A 194 14.27 -10.00 6.38
C GLY A 194 13.27 -10.99 6.98
N LEU A 195 12.03 -10.57 7.25
CA LEU A 195 10.94 -11.45 7.69
C LEU A 195 10.48 -12.36 6.54
N PRO A 196 10.03 -13.58 6.83
CA PRO A 196 9.64 -14.52 5.78
C PRO A 196 8.43 -13.99 4.99
N VAL A 197 8.51 -14.11 3.67
CA VAL A 197 7.35 -13.91 2.79
C VAL A 197 6.41 -15.10 2.90
N SER A 198 5.12 -14.82 2.89
CA SER A 198 4.08 -15.85 2.99
C SER A 198 3.32 -16.07 1.67
N ILE A 199 3.46 -15.16 0.70
CA ILE A 199 2.82 -15.24 -0.62
C ILE A 199 3.86 -15.60 -1.69
N ASP A 200 3.58 -16.63 -2.50
CA ASP A 200 4.32 -16.92 -3.73
C ASP A 200 3.91 -15.92 -4.84
N PRO A 201 4.84 -15.09 -5.36
CA PRO A 201 4.51 -14.15 -6.42
C PRO A 201 4.40 -14.80 -7.81
N ALA A 202 4.92 -16.01 -8.02
CA ALA A 202 5.08 -16.59 -9.36
C ALA A 202 3.76 -16.66 -10.18
N PRO A 203 2.63 -17.12 -9.62
CA PRO A 203 1.36 -17.15 -10.36
C PRO A 203 0.89 -15.77 -10.80
N SER A 204 1.09 -14.77 -9.94
CA SER A 204 0.69 -13.38 -10.19
C SER A 204 1.56 -12.71 -11.24
N VAL A 205 2.87 -12.95 -11.21
CA VAL A 205 3.84 -12.42 -12.19
C VAL A 205 3.56 -12.95 -13.59
N GLN A 206 3.18 -14.23 -13.72
CA GLN A 206 2.87 -14.83 -15.02
C GLN A 206 1.72 -14.12 -15.73
N VAL A 207 0.71 -13.65 -14.99
CA VAL A 207 -0.47 -12.98 -15.55
C VAL A 207 -0.39 -11.46 -15.53
N ALA A 208 0.53 -10.86 -14.76
CA ALA A 208 0.65 -9.40 -14.58
C ALA A 208 0.90 -8.65 -15.89
N ARG A 209 1.49 -9.31 -16.91
CA ARG A 209 1.68 -8.71 -18.24
C ARG A 209 0.37 -8.37 -18.94
N ASN A 210 -0.68 -9.14 -18.67
CA ASN A 210 -2.02 -8.99 -19.26
C ASN A 210 -2.87 -7.95 -18.52
N PHE A 211 -2.43 -7.53 -17.32
CA PHE A 211 -3.18 -6.62 -16.45
C PHE A 211 -3.55 -5.31 -17.15
N VAL A 212 -2.64 -4.72 -17.93
CA VAL A 212 -2.86 -3.41 -18.58
C VAL A 212 -3.41 -3.56 -20.01
N SER A 213 -3.77 -4.77 -20.43
CA SER A 213 -4.38 -5.02 -21.73
C SER A 213 -5.88 -4.67 -21.76
N SER A 214 -6.51 -4.47 -20.59
CA SER A 214 -7.92 -4.07 -20.47
C SER A 214 -8.05 -2.56 -20.27
N ASP A 215 -9.02 -1.92 -20.93
CA ASP A 215 -9.33 -0.49 -20.78
C ASP A 215 -9.65 -0.09 -19.33
N LEU A 216 -10.18 -1.02 -18.52
CA LEU A 216 -10.50 -0.80 -17.11
C LEU A 216 -9.26 -0.71 -16.20
N MET A 217 -8.08 -1.05 -16.73
CA MET A 217 -6.83 -1.23 -15.99
C MET A 217 -5.68 -0.41 -16.60
N GLN A 218 -6.02 0.76 -17.17
CA GLN A 218 -5.06 1.68 -17.79
C GLN A 218 -4.81 2.95 -16.95
N SER A 219 -5.27 3.01 -15.69
CA SER A 219 -4.97 4.17 -14.87
C SER A 219 -3.45 4.26 -14.59
N PRO A 220 -2.89 5.46 -14.37
CA PRO A 220 -1.49 5.60 -13.98
C PRO A 220 -1.11 4.80 -12.72
N ALA A 221 -2.09 4.56 -11.83
CA ALA A 221 -1.91 3.71 -10.65
C ALA A 221 -1.79 2.22 -11.05
N ASP A 222 -2.57 1.75 -12.03
CA ASP A 222 -2.51 0.37 -12.52
C ASP A 222 -1.16 0.06 -13.18
N LEU A 223 -0.65 0.99 -13.98
CA LEU A 223 0.70 0.90 -14.54
C LEU A 223 1.76 0.79 -13.42
N ARG A 224 1.65 1.60 -12.37
CA ARG A 224 2.58 1.53 -11.24
C ARG A 224 2.51 0.19 -10.53
N VAL A 225 1.31 -0.31 -10.24
CA VAL A 225 1.10 -1.60 -9.59
C VAL A 225 1.66 -2.74 -10.44
N ARG A 226 1.43 -2.72 -11.75
CA ARG A 226 2.05 -3.68 -12.68
C ARG A 226 3.57 -3.68 -12.57
N GLY A 227 4.19 -2.50 -12.64
CA GLY A 227 5.64 -2.36 -12.55
C GLY A 227 6.19 -2.95 -11.25
N LEU A 228 5.52 -2.71 -10.13
CA LEU A 228 5.88 -3.27 -8.83
C LEU A 228 5.76 -4.80 -8.80
N VAL A 229 4.72 -5.39 -9.40
CA VAL A 229 4.59 -6.85 -9.49
C VAL A 229 5.69 -7.47 -10.37
N GLU A 230 6.05 -6.83 -11.48
CA GLU A 230 7.16 -7.27 -12.32
C GLU A 230 8.50 -7.24 -11.55
N LEU A 231 8.75 -6.19 -10.76
CA LEU A 231 9.93 -6.09 -9.88
C LEU A 231 9.95 -7.20 -8.82
N VAL A 232 8.81 -7.47 -8.18
CA VAL A 232 8.69 -8.59 -7.23
C VAL A 232 9.07 -9.91 -7.91
N GLY A 233 8.61 -10.14 -9.14
CA GLY A 233 8.98 -11.32 -9.92
C GLY A 233 10.48 -11.44 -10.17
N ILE A 234 11.12 -10.36 -10.64
CA ILE A 234 12.57 -10.32 -10.88
C ILE A 234 13.35 -10.72 -9.62
N VAL A 235 13.01 -10.12 -8.48
CA VAL A 235 13.69 -10.40 -7.20
C VAL A 235 13.43 -11.83 -6.75
N HIS A 236 12.19 -12.30 -6.84
CA HIS A 236 11.81 -13.67 -6.48
C HIS A 236 12.57 -14.73 -7.31
N PHE A 237 12.68 -14.53 -8.62
CA PHE A 237 13.40 -15.47 -9.49
C PHE A 237 14.91 -15.48 -9.18
N ALA A 238 15.51 -14.34 -8.87
CA ALA A 238 16.90 -14.28 -8.45
C ALA A 238 17.12 -15.05 -7.14
N MET A 239 16.29 -14.81 -6.11
CA MET A 239 16.34 -15.51 -4.82
C MET A 239 16.16 -17.02 -4.97
N SER A 240 15.17 -17.44 -5.76
CA SER A 240 14.88 -18.85 -6.06
C SER A 240 16.07 -19.53 -6.75
N SER A 241 16.75 -18.81 -7.66
CA SER A 241 17.91 -19.35 -8.39
C SER A 241 19.13 -19.58 -7.49
N CYS A 242 19.24 -18.85 -6.37
CA CYS A 242 20.30 -19.08 -5.39
C CYS A 242 19.97 -20.18 -4.37
N GLY A 243 18.76 -20.74 -4.40
CA GLY A 243 18.28 -21.71 -3.41
C GLY A 243 17.90 -21.10 -2.06
N ASP A 244 17.86 -19.77 -1.93
CA ASP A 244 17.46 -19.05 -0.71
C ASP A 244 16.33 -18.05 -0.99
N ILE A 245 15.09 -18.52 -0.80
CA ILE A 245 13.87 -17.72 -0.96
C ILE A 245 13.70 -16.70 0.18
N SER A 246 14.53 -16.74 1.23
CA SER A 246 14.55 -15.68 2.25
C SER A 246 15.34 -14.46 1.80
N GLY A 247 16.15 -14.58 0.74
CA GLY A 247 16.99 -13.49 0.20
C GLY A 247 18.15 -13.09 1.13
N ARG A 248 18.43 -13.89 2.17
CA ARG A 248 19.50 -13.60 3.14
C ARG A 248 20.88 -13.97 2.60
N GLN A 249 20.94 -14.94 1.70
CA GLN A 249 22.15 -15.45 1.08
C GLN A 249 22.04 -15.38 -0.45
N LEU A 250 22.28 -14.18 -0.99
CA LEU A 250 22.37 -13.98 -2.44
C LEU A 250 23.81 -14.19 -2.91
N GLN A 251 24.01 -15.17 -3.80
CA GLN A 251 25.29 -15.40 -4.41
C GLN A 251 25.67 -14.24 -5.35
N PRO A 252 26.97 -13.92 -5.53
CA PRO A 252 27.40 -12.84 -6.42
C PRO A 252 26.87 -12.97 -7.85
N SER A 253 26.86 -14.18 -8.41
CA SER A 253 26.31 -14.47 -9.74
C SER A 253 24.81 -14.17 -9.85
N CYS A 254 24.04 -14.44 -8.79
CA CYS A 254 22.63 -14.08 -8.73
C CYS A 254 22.43 -12.55 -8.67
N LEU A 255 23.30 -11.84 -7.94
CA LEU A 255 23.23 -10.38 -7.84
C LEU A 255 23.57 -9.71 -9.18
N GLU A 256 24.56 -10.23 -9.90
CA GLU A 256 24.88 -9.79 -11.26
C GLU A 256 23.68 -9.98 -12.19
N ARG A 257 23.06 -11.17 -12.16
CA ARG A 257 21.86 -11.46 -12.94
C ARG A 257 20.70 -10.53 -12.58
N LEU A 258 20.47 -10.33 -11.28
CA LEU A 258 19.44 -9.44 -10.76
C LEU A 258 19.64 -8.01 -11.27
N ASN A 259 20.88 -7.50 -11.25
CA ASN A 259 21.19 -6.16 -11.75
C ASN A 259 20.89 -6.03 -13.26
N ILE A 260 21.23 -7.04 -14.06
CA ILE A 260 20.93 -7.06 -15.50
C ILE A 260 19.41 -7.02 -15.72
N ASP A 261 18.66 -7.87 -15.02
CA ASP A 261 17.20 -7.95 -15.16
C ASP A 261 16.52 -6.64 -14.71
N LEU A 262 17.05 -5.98 -13.67
CA LEU A 262 16.59 -4.66 -13.22
C LEU A 262 16.90 -3.55 -14.23
N ASP A 263 18.09 -3.56 -14.84
CA ASP A 263 18.47 -2.59 -15.87
C ASP A 263 17.57 -2.72 -17.11
N ASP A 264 17.28 -3.95 -17.54
CA ASP A 264 16.41 -4.22 -18.68
C ASP A 264 14.95 -3.85 -18.37
N TRP A 265 14.48 -4.16 -17.16
CA TRP A 265 13.19 -3.67 -16.68
C TRP A 265 13.13 -2.14 -16.71
N GLN A 266 14.15 -1.45 -16.20
CA GLN A 266 14.21 0.02 -16.18
C GLN A 266 14.16 0.59 -17.60
N LYS A 267 14.97 0.08 -18.53
CA LYS A 267 14.96 0.52 -19.93
C LYS A 267 13.57 0.38 -20.56
N SER A 268 12.91 -0.77 -20.35
CA SER A 268 11.57 -1.05 -20.88
C SER A 268 10.50 -0.12 -20.31
N TRP A 269 10.57 0.18 -19.00
CA TRP A 269 9.61 1.04 -18.32
C TRP A 269 9.86 2.52 -18.56
N PHE A 270 11.11 2.95 -18.72
CA PHE A 270 11.43 4.32 -19.07
C PHE A 270 10.75 4.74 -20.38
N ALA A 271 10.78 3.88 -21.40
CA ALA A 271 10.09 4.12 -22.67
C ALA A 271 8.56 4.18 -22.54
N ARG A 272 7.97 3.41 -21.62
CA ARG A 272 6.52 3.38 -21.39
C ARG A 272 6.03 4.55 -20.56
N LEU A 273 6.78 4.92 -19.53
CA LEU A 273 6.44 6.05 -18.67
C LEU A 273 6.66 7.37 -19.38
N SER A 274 7.71 7.51 -20.19
CA SER A 274 7.96 8.75 -20.96
C SER A 274 6.81 9.08 -21.92
N ALA A 275 6.10 8.09 -22.46
CA ALA A 275 4.91 8.28 -23.27
C ALA A 275 3.69 8.80 -22.48
N PHE A 276 3.63 8.56 -21.16
CA PHE A 276 2.54 8.98 -20.27
C PHE A 276 2.84 10.27 -19.48
N ILE A 277 4.10 10.68 -19.39
CA ILE A 277 4.52 11.85 -18.60
C ILE A 277 4.22 13.15 -19.38
N ARG A 278 3.03 13.72 -19.13
CA ARG A 278 2.80 15.18 -19.23
C ARG A 278 2.72 15.90 -17.85
N ARG A 279 2.81 15.19 -16.71
CA ARG A 279 2.99 15.74 -15.33
C ARG A 279 3.67 14.69 -14.40
N PRO A 280 4.35 15.09 -13.30
CA PRO A 280 5.56 14.40 -12.83
C PRO A 280 5.30 13.20 -11.91
N VAL A 281 5.62 12.00 -12.40
CA VAL A 281 5.65 10.72 -11.64
C VAL A 281 7.08 10.40 -11.12
N MET A 282 8.00 11.36 -11.20
CA MET A 282 9.42 11.22 -10.82
C MET A 282 9.66 10.87 -9.33
N ALA A 283 8.66 11.02 -8.46
CA ALA A 283 8.78 10.69 -7.04
C ALA A 283 8.93 9.18 -6.79
N VAL A 284 8.25 8.31 -7.55
CA VAL A 284 8.28 6.85 -7.31
C VAL A 284 9.62 6.24 -7.73
N ILE A 285 10.15 6.66 -8.88
CA ILE A 285 11.49 6.27 -9.35
C ILE A 285 12.56 6.82 -8.40
N ASN A 286 12.42 8.07 -7.93
CA ASN A 286 13.34 8.64 -6.94
C ASN A 286 13.26 7.97 -5.57
N THR A 287 12.16 7.30 -5.19
CA THR A 287 12.10 6.58 -3.90
C THR A 287 12.84 5.24 -3.99
N PHE A 288 12.78 4.57 -5.14
CA PHE A 288 13.59 3.39 -5.43
C PHE A 288 15.07 3.76 -5.67
N GLN A 289 15.36 4.89 -6.33
CA GLN A 289 16.72 5.37 -6.59
C GLN A 289 17.39 6.07 -5.39
N ARG A 290 16.65 6.76 -4.50
CA ARG A 290 17.20 7.25 -3.21
C ARG A 290 17.45 6.10 -2.23
N LYS A 291 16.79 4.96 -2.43
CA LYS A 291 17.13 3.67 -1.83
C LYS A 291 18.00 2.81 -2.76
N ARG A 292 18.78 3.42 -3.69
CA ARG A 292 19.98 2.79 -4.24
C ARG A 292 20.86 2.41 -3.06
N ILE A 293 20.75 1.17 -2.63
CA ILE A 293 21.86 0.33 -2.18
C ILE A 293 22.95 1.16 -1.44
N PRO A 294 22.73 1.47 -0.15
CA PRO A 294 23.82 1.50 0.80
C PRO A 294 23.49 0.48 1.89
N THR A 295 23.06 -0.73 1.50
CA THR A 295 22.94 -1.87 2.42
C THR A 295 23.07 -3.20 1.68
N ILE A 296 23.91 -3.24 0.63
CA ILE A 296 24.73 -4.44 0.37
C ILE A 296 26.14 -4.05 0.83
N THR A 297 26.24 -3.73 2.12
CA THR A 297 27.49 -3.88 2.86
C THR A 297 27.28 -5.10 3.73
N ILE A 298 27.27 -6.27 3.10
CA ILE A 298 27.63 -7.51 3.79
C ILE A 298 29.13 -7.40 4.03
N CYS A 299 29.52 -6.64 5.05
CA CYS A 299 30.82 -6.80 5.68
C CYS A 299 30.60 -7.73 6.86
N HIS A 300 30.91 -9.01 6.66
CA HIS A 300 31.32 -9.87 7.76
C HIS A 300 32.41 -9.17 8.58
N SER A 301 32.19 -9.00 9.89
CA SER A 301 33.24 -9.29 10.86
C SER A 301 32.63 -9.65 12.22
N PRO A 302 33.00 -10.80 12.80
CA PRO A 302 32.48 -11.27 14.08
C PRO A 302 33.14 -10.48 15.21
N ARG A 303 32.35 -9.81 16.04
CA ARG A 303 32.85 -9.43 17.37
C ARG A 303 32.88 -10.67 18.24
N ARG A 304 34.07 -11.24 18.39
CA ARG A 304 34.45 -12.05 19.55
C ARG A 304 34.12 -11.26 20.81
N GLY A 305 33.22 -11.81 21.62
CA GLY A 305 32.96 -11.41 23.00
C GLY A 305 32.41 -12.63 23.69
N GLY A 306 33.29 -13.35 24.39
CA GLY A 306 32.98 -14.60 25.06
C GLY A 306 31.88 -14.44 26.09
N ILE A 307 31.01 -15.43 26.16
CA ILE A 307 30.24 -15.74 27.36
C ILE A 307 30.90 -17.01 27.88
N ASP A 308 31.80 -16.83 28.85
CA ASP A 308 32.32 -17.94 29.64
C ASP A 308 31.20 -18.44 30.53
N PHE A 309 30.88 -19.72 30.39
CA PHE A 309 30.12 -20.48 31.38
C PHE A 309 31.06 -20.84 32.52
N HIS A 310 30.75 -20.34 33.72
CA HIS A 310 31.06 -20.99 34.99
C HIS A 310 29.80 -21.01 35.85
#